data_AF-A0A5J4PDT0-F1
#
_entry.id   AF-A0A5J4PDT0-F1
#
_cell.length_a   1.000
_cell.length_b   1.000
_cell.length_c   1.000
_cell.angle_alpha   90.00
_cell.angle_beta   90.00
_cell.angle_gamma   90.00
#
_symmetry.space_group_name_H-M   'P 1'
#
loop_
_entity.id
_entity.type
_entity.pdbx_description
1 polymer ?
#
loop_
_entity_poly.entity_id
_entity_poly.type
_entity_poly.pdbx_seq_one_letter_code
_entity_poly.pdbx_strand_id
1 'polypeptide(L)' 'MRQVKGIQKWIDGYNEVNTLTDELELAYDFYKEDLITEEEANQAYTKALEAVENLELKNMLRGEA' A
#
# COMPACT_ATOMS: atom_id res chain seq x y z
N MET A 1 -18.46 -20.44 1.17
CA MET A 1 -17.60 -19.66 0.24
C MET A 1 -17.60 -18.14 0.48
N ARG A 2 -18.72 -17.48 0.82
CA ARG A 2 -18.77 -16.01 0.98
C ARG A 2 -17.82 -15.46 2.05
N GLN A 3 -17.73 -16.11 3.20
CA GLN A 3 -16.82 -15.71 4.29
C GLN A 3 -15.35 -15.83 3.90
N VAL A 4 -14.96 -16.97 3.31
CA VAL A 4 -13.60 -17.19 2.81
C VAL A 4 -13.20 -16.12 1.78
N LYS A 5 -14.09 -15.80 0.83
CA LYS A 5 -13.84 -14.71 -0.14
C LYS A 5 -13.73 -13.34 0.52
N GLY A 6 -14.46 -13.10 1.61
CA GLY A 6 -14.34 -11.87 2.39
C GLY A 6 -12.98 -11.73 3.05
N ILE A 7 -12.49 -12.80 3.69
CA ILE A 7 -11.17 -12.85 4.33
C ILE A 7 -10.06 -12.72 3.27
N GLN A 8 -10.18 -13.42 2.14
CA GLN A 8 -9.21 -13.33 1.04
C GLN A 8 -9.02 -11.88 0.57
N LYS A 9 -10.11 -11.12 0.38
CA LYS A 9 -10.04 -9.70 0.00
C LYS A 9 -9.30 -8.81 1.01
N TRP A 10 -9.21 -9.22 2.27
CA TRP A 10 -8.44 -8.49 3.28
C TRP A 10 -6.97 -8.87 3.24
N ILE A 11 -6.69 -10.16 3.05
CA ILE A 11 -5.32 -10.66 2.85
C ILE A 11 -4.71 -10.03 1.60
N ASP A 12 -5.43 -10.00 0.48
CA ASP A 12 -4.95 -9.41 -0.77
C ASP A 12 -4.65 -7.92 -0.61
N GLY A 13 -5.55 -7.17 0.04
CA GLY A 13 -5.35 -5.73 0.27
C GLY A 13 -4.19 -5.45 1.24
N TYR A 14 -4.01 -6.27 2.27
CA TYR A 14 -2.85 -6.16 3.15
C TYR A 14 -1.54 -6.47 2.39
N ASN A 15 -1.50 -7.53 1.59
CA ASN A 15 -0.31 -7.89 0.82
C ASN A 15 0.07 -6.80 -0.19
N GLU A 16 -0.91 -6.17 -0.83
CA GLU A 16 -0.71 -5.03 -1.73
C GLU A 16 -0.07 -3.84 -0.98
N VAL A 17 -0.66 -3.43 0.14
CA VAL A 17 -0.11 -2.36 0.99
C VAL A 17 1.31 -2.69 1.43
N ASN A 18 1.55 -3.92 1.93
CA ASN A 18 2.87 -4.34 2.40
C ASN A 18 3.91 -4.30 1.27
N THR A 19 3.54 -4.75 0.07
CA THR A 19 4.44 -4.72 -1.09
C THR A 19 4.82 -3.29 -1.44
N LEU A 20 3.85 -2.37 -1.49
CA LEU A 20 4.10 -0.97 -1.84
C LEU A 20 4.90 -0.23 -0.76
N THR A 21 4.73 -0.59 0.52
CA THR A 21 5.56 -0.03 1.60
C THR A 21 7.00 -0.53 1.53
N ASP A 22 7.22 -1.81 1.20
CA ASP A 22 8.56 -2.38 1.00
C ASP A 22 9.24 -1.75 -0.22
N GLU A 23 8.50 -1.49 -1.30
CA GLU A 23 8.98 -0.76 -2.48
C GLU A 23 9.36 0.69 -2.16
N LEU A 24 8.57 1.39 -1.32
CA LEU A 24 8.89 2.73 -0.85
C LEU A 24 10.17 2.74 -0.01
N GLU A 25 10.35 1.78 0.90
CA GLU A 25 11.57 1.67 1.70
C GLU A 25 12.80 1.51 0.79
N LEU A 26 12.71 0.63 -0.20
CA LEU A 26 13.78 0.43 -1.19
C LEU A 26 14.04 1.69 -2.03
N ALA A 27 12.98 2.36 -2.49
CA ALA A 27 13.11 3.61 -3.26
C ALA A 27 13.79 4.70 -2.42
N TYR A 28 13.45 4.81 -1.14
CA TYR A 28 14.08 5.76 -0.23
C TYR A 28 15.57 5.45 -0.02
N ASP A 29 15.95 4.19 0.10
CA ASP A 29 17.35 3.78 0.17
C ASP A 29 18.10 4.08 -1.14
N PHE A 30 17.48 3.88 -2.30
CA PHE A 30 18.06 4.25 -3.59
C PHE A 30 18.23 5.76 -3.76
N TYR A 31 17.30 6.56 -3.21
CA TYR A 31 17.42 8.01 -3.22
C TYR A 31 18.62 8.49 -2.38
N LYS A 32 18.88 7.88 -1.21
CA LYS A 32 20.05 8.22 -0.37
C LYS A 32 21.39 7.96 -1.08
N GLU A 33 21.40 6.99 -1.99
CA GLU A 33 22.57 6.61 -2.79
C GLU A 33 22.62 7.36 -4.14
N ASP A 34 21.80 8.41 -4.31
CA ASP A 34 21.67 9.20 -5.56
C ASP A 34 21.35 8.35 -6.82
N LEU A 35 20.74 7.17 -6.64
CA LEU A 35 20.41 6.23 -7.73
C LEU A 35 19.07 6.55 -8.41
N ILE A 36 18.20 7.27 -7.71
CA ILE A 36 16.92 7.78 -8.23
C ILE A 36 16.73 9.24 -7.81
N THR A 37 15.80 9.93 -8.46
CA THR A 37 15.42 11.30 -8.12
C THR A 37 14.45 11.36 -6.94
N GLU A 38 14.37 12.53 -6.29
CA GLU A 38 13.37 12.79 -5.24
C GLU A 38 11.93 12.60 -5.74
N GLU A 39 11.67 12.95 -7.01
CA GLU A 39 10.37 12.76 -7.65
C GLU A 39 10.01 11.27 -7.77
N GLU A 40 10.96 10.41 -8.15
CA GLU A 40 10.73 8.95 -8.20
C GLU A 40 10.47 8.37 -6.80
N ALA A 41 11.16 8.84 -5.77
CA ALA A 41 10.88 8.47 -4.39
C ALA A 41 9.50 8.94 -3.92
N ASN A 42 9.11 10.18 -4.27
CA ASN A 42 7.78 10.74 -3.96
C ASN A 42 6.65 9.99 -4.68
N GLN A 43 6.89 9.46 -5.88
CA GLN A 43 5.93 8.62 -6.59
C GLN A 43 5.70 7.28 -5.88
N ALA A 44 6.76 6.64 -5.39
CA ALA A 44 6.63 5.44 -4.55
C ALA A 44 5.86 5.75 -3.26
N TYR A 45 6.14 6.90 -2.63
CA TYR A 45 5.44 7.35 -1.43
C TYR A 45 3.95 7.54 -1.66
N THR A 46 3.59 8.27 -2.72
CA THR A 46 2.19 8.54 -3.08
C THR A 46 1.42 7.24 -3.30
N LYS A 47 2.01 6.28 -4.02
CA LYS A 47 1.38 4.97 -4.27
C LYS A 47 1.13 4.19 -2.98
N ALA A 48 2.13 4.12 -2.10
CA ALA A 48 1.99 3.41 -0.83
C ALA A 48 0.93 4.07 0.07
N LEU A 49 0.91 5.41 0.12
CA LEU A 49 -0.07 6.18 0.88
C LEU A 49 -1.50 5.94 0.37
N GLU A 50 -1.73 6.07 -0.94
CA GLU A 50 -3.05 5.84 -1.54
C GLU A 50 -3.55 4.40 -1.29
N ALA A 51 -2.67 3.41 -1.35
CA ALA A 51 -3.04 2.02 -1.07
C ALA A 51 -3.49 1.82 0.39
N VAL A 52 -2.77 2.44 1.34
CA VAL A 52 -3.16 2.43 2.76
C VAL A 52 -4.52 3.09 2.96
N GLU A 53 -4.70 4.31 2.44
CA GLU A 53 -5.96 5.06 2.58
C GLU A 53 -7.15 4.31 1.97
N ASN A 54 -6.96 3.65 0.83
CA ASN A 54 -7.99 2.82 0.21
C ASN A 54 -8.37 1.61 1.08
N LEU A 55 -7.40 0.97 1.72
CA LEU A 55 -7.65 -0.16 2.61
C LEU A 55 -8.37 0.31 3.90
N GLU A 56 -7.99 1.46 4.43
CA GLU A 56 -8.65 2.09 5.58
C GLU A 56 -10.09 2.50 5.27
N LEU A 57 -10.34 3.13 4.12
CA LEU A 57 -11.68 3.48 3.65
C LEU A 57 -12.57 2.24 3.56
N LYS A 58 -12.05 1.15 2.98
CA LYS A 58 -12.76 -0.14 2.93
C LYS A 58 -13.08 -0.68 4.33
N ASN A 59 -12.23 -0.44 5.33
CA ASN A 59 -12.47 -0.86 6.71
C ASN A 59 -13.54 -0.01 7.38
N MET A 60 -13.49 1.30 7.18
CA MET A 60 -14.50 2.24 7.67
C MET A 60 -15.89 1.89 7.13
N LEU A 61 -16.03 1.69 5.81
CA LEU A 61 -17.31 1.37 5.16
C LEU A 61 -17.88 0.00 5.57
N ARG A 62 -17.04 -0.93 6.03
CA ARG A 62 -17.50 -2.22 6.55
C ARG A 62 -18.27 -2.07 7.87
N GLY A 63 -17.99 -1.03 8.66
CA GLY A 63 -18.69 -0.74 9.90
C GLY A 63 -20.08 -0.10 9.71
N GLU A 64 -20.35 0.41 8.50
CA GLU A 64 -21.62 1.05 8.15
C GLU A 64 -22.63 0.09 7.48
N ALA A 65 -22.21 -1.13 7.15
CA ALA A 65 -22.95 -2.11 6.34
C ALA A 65 -23.54 -3.29 7.15
#